data_AF-A0A6J6DI02-F1
#
_entry.id   AF-A0A6J6DI02-F1
#
_cell.length_a   1.000
_cell.length_b   1.000
_cell.length_c   1.000
_cell.angle_alpha   90.00
_cell.angle_beta   90.00
_cell.angle_gamma   90.00
#
_symmetry.space_group_name_H-M   'P 1'
#
loop_
_entity.id
_entity.type
_entity.pdbx_description
1 polymer ?
#
loop_
_entity_poly.entity_id
_entity_poly.type
_entity_poly.pdbx_seq_one_letter_code
_entity_poly.pdbx_strand_id
1 'polypeptide(L)'
;MATGRSDYPNQIKNVRAFPGIFRGALDANATDITEGMKLAAAIAIAESVTDAQLSPEFVVPSVFDKTVVERVAPAVAAAAVRDGVIRKSK
;
A
#
# COMPACT_ATOMS: atom_id res chain seq x y z
N MET A 1 -12.26 12.87 -11.40
CA MET A 1 -12.76 11.55 -11.86
C MET A 1 -11.63 10.53 -11.71
N ALA A 2 -11.92 9.28 -11.35
CA ALA A 2 -10.93 8.20 -11.24
C ALA A 2 -11.46 6.93 -11.93
N THR A 3 -10.60 6.17 -12.60
CA THR A 3 -10.99 4.97 -13.37
C THR A 3 -9.94 3.88 -13.30
N GLY A 4 -10.26 2.64 -13.72
CA GLY A 4 -9.24 1.59 -13.88
C GLY A 4 -8.39 1.69 -15.15
N ARG A 5 -8.71 2.62 -16.05
CA ARG A 5 -8.08 2.74 -17.36
C ARG A 5 -6.77 3.53 -17.28
N SER A 6 -5.80 3.21 -18.14
CA SER A 6 -4.47 3.85 -18.16
C SER A 6 -4.43 5.15 -18.98
N ASP A 7 -5.44 5.41 -19.80
CA ASP A 7 -5.56 6.59 -20.65
C ASP A 7 -6.27 7.78 -19.95
N TYR A 8 -6.57 7.65 -18.65
CA TYR A 8 -7.21 8.71 -17.84
C TYR A 8 -6.36 9.04 -16.60
N PRO A 9 -6.46 10.29 -16.08
CA PRO A 9 -5.91 10.64 -14.77
C PRO A 9 -6.50 9.78 -13.65
N ASN A 10 -5.81 9.75 -12.51
CA ASN A 10 -6.26 9.03 -11.31
C ASN A 10 -6.61 7.56 -11.58
N GLN A 11 -5.71 6.84 -12.23
CA GLN A 11 -5.90 5.42 -12.44
C GLN A 11 -6.06 4.72 -11.07
N ILE A 12 -6.98 3.78 -10.90
CA ILE A 12 -7.16 2.94 -9.70
C ILE A 12 -6.89 1.49 -10.07
N LYS A 13 -5.76 0.94 -9.59
CA LYS A 13 -5.33 -0.43 -9.86
C LYS A 13 -4.61 -1.02 -8.66
N ASN A 14 -4.82 -2.32 -8.46
CA ASN A 14 -4.17 -3.12 -7.42
C ASN A 14 -2.65 -3.21 -7.57
N VAL A 15 -2.08 -2.88 -8.74
CA VAL A 15 -0.62 -2.87 -8.99
C VAL A 15 0.16 -1.98 -8.01
N ARG A 16 -0.49 -0.96 -7.43
CA ARG A 16 0.09 -0.12 -6.38
C ARG A 16 0.13 -0.77 -5.01
N ALA A 17 -0.77 -1.71 -4.75
CA ALA A 17 -0.98 -2.29 -3.43
C ALA A 17 -0.23 -3.63 -3.29
N PHE A 18 -0.36 -4.54 -4.26
CA PHE A 18 0.14 -5.90 -4.09
C PHE A 18 1.65 -5.98 -3.81
N PRO A 19 2.55 -5.22 -4.46
CA PRO A 19 3.98 -5.40 -4.21
C PRO A 19 4.35 -5.05 -2.77
N GLY A 20 3.81 -3.95 -2.24
CA GLY A 20 4.03 -3.52 -0.88
C GLY A 20 3.35 -4.43 0.16
N ILE A 21 2.09 -4.84 -0.09
CA ILE A 21 1.36 -5.74 0.82
C ILE A 21 2.08 -7.08 0.95
N PHE A 22 2.44 -7.71 -0.17
CA PHE A 22 3.14 -9.00 -0.13
C PHE A 22 4.54 -8.86 0.44
N ARG A 23 5.28 -7.78 0.10
CA ARG A 23 6.60 -7.54 0.68
C ARG A 23 6.54 -7.41 2.21
N GLY A 24 5.64 -6.57 2.72
CA GLY A 24 5.47 -6.38 4.17
C GLY A 24 5.00 -7.65 4.90
N ALA A 25 4.08 -8.41 4.30
CA ALA A 25 3.63 -9.68 4.86
C ALA A 25 4.76 -10.72 4.92
N LEU A 26 5.59 -10.80 3.87
CA LEU A 26 6.75 -11.70 3.83
C LEU A 26 7.82 -11.27 4.85
N ASP A 27 8.15 -9.98 4.91
CA ASP A 27 9.14 -9.44 5.85
C ASP A 27 8.74 -9.68 7.31
N ALA A 28 7.44 -9.59 7.63
CA ALA A 28 6.92 -9.86 8.98
C ALA A 28 6.69 -11.35 9.28
N ASN A 29 6.91 -12.26 8.31
CA ASN A 29 6.50 -13.65 8.40
C ASN A 29 5.01 -13.81 8.80
N ALA A 30 4.15 -12.99 8.19
CA ALA A 30 2.72 -13.03 8.44
C ALA A 30 2.11 -14.38 8.01
N THR A 31 1.11 -14.85 8.76
CA THR A 31 0.34 -16.06 8.49
C THR A 31 -0.96 -15.76 7.75
N ASP A 32 -1.40 -14.51 7.72
CA ASP A 32 -2.63 -14.06 7.07
C ASP A 32 -2.51 -12.59 6.60
N ILE A 33 -3.44 -12.14 5.76
CA ILE A 33 -3.60 -10.74 5.34
C ILE A 33 -4.89 -10.18 5.94
N THR A 34 -4.74 -9.40 7.00
CA THR A 34 -5.86 -8.85 7.78
C THR A 34 -6.44 -7.57 7.19
N GLU A 35 -7.62 -7.15 7.67
CA GLU A 35 -8.17 -5.82 7.37
C GLU A 35 -7.26 -4.69 7.89
N GLY A 36 -6.58 -4.89 9.02
CA GLY A 36 -5.62 -3.93 9.56
C GLY A 36 -4.42 -3.71 8.62
N MET A 37 -3.91 -4.79 8.01
CA MET A 37 -2.87 -4.73 6.98
C MET A 37 -3.35 -4.02 5.71
N LYS A 38 -4.58 -4.29 5.26
CA LYS A 38 -5.17 -3.61 4.09
C LYS A 38 -5.33 -2.11 4.34
N LEU A 39 -5.83 -1.73 5.52
CA LEU A 39 -5.98 -0.34 5.92
C LEU A 39 -4.63 0.38 6.01
N ALA A 40 -3.62 -0.27 6.61
CA ALA A 40 -2.26 0.27 6.67
C ALA A 40 -1.67 0.52 5.28
N ALA A 41 -1.88 -0.41 4.33
CA ALA A 41 -1.46 -0.22 2.96
C ALA A 41 -2.19 0.94 2.27
N ALA A 42 -3.51 1.07 2.47
CA ALA A 42 -4.31 2.15 1.89
C ALA A 42 -3.85 3.52 2.38
N ILE A 43 -3.59 3.66 3.69
CA ILE A 43 -3.07 4.88 4.30
C ILE A 43 -1.69 5.21 3.73
N ALA A 44 -0.76 4.26 3.68
CA ALA A 44 0.58 4.48 3.14
C ALA A 44 0.59 4.90 1.66
N ILE A 45 -0.34 4.36 0.84
CA ILE A 45 -0.53 4.78 -0.55
C ILE A 45 -1.07 6.22 -0.61
N ALA A 46 -2.05 6.55 0.22
CA ALA A 46 -2.64 7.89 0.24
C ALA A 46 -1.59 8.96 0.64
N GLU A 47 -0.80 8.68 1.68
CA GLU A 47 0.29 9.55 2.16
C GLU A 47 1.47 9.65 1.18
N SER A 48 1.47 8.88 0.10
CA SER A 48 2.45 9.03 -0.99
C SER A 48 2.16 10.23 -1.90
N VAL A 49 0.95 10.81 -1.82
CA VAL A 49 0.61 12.09 -2.45
C VAL A 49 0.65 13.17 -1.39
N THR A 50 1.55 14.15 -1.55
CA THR A 50 1.62 15.28 -0.62
C THR A 50 0.54 16.32 -0.92
N ASP A 51 0.17 17.13 0.07
CA ASP A 51 -0.80 18.23 -0.11
C ASP A 51 -0.41 19.19 -1.23
N ALA A 52 0.90 19.40 -1.44
CA ALA A 52 1.42 20.25 -2.51
C ALA A 52 1.25 19.64 -3.92
N GLN A 53 1.14 18.32 -4.03
CA GLN A 53 0.92 17.61 -5.29
C GLN A 53 -0.57 17.36 -5.55
N LEU A 54 -1.40 17.47 -4.52
CA LEU A 54 -2.81 17.12 -4.60
C LEU A 54 -3.53 18.06 -5.57
N SER A 55 -4.17 17.48 -6.57
CA SER A 55 -4.98 18.19 -7.56
C SER A 55 -6.12 17.31 -8.04
N PRO A 56 -7.16 17.87 -8.70
CA PRO A 56 -8.25 17.06 -9.25
C PRO A 56 -7.78 15.94 -10.20
N GLU A 57 -6.62 16.11 -10.84
CA GLU A 57 -5.98 15.16 -11.75
C GLU A 57 -4.92 14.25 -11.09
N PHE A 58 -4.55 14.52 -9.83
CA PHE A 58 -3.52 13.77 -9.10
C PHE A 58 -3.93 13.53 -7.64
N VAL A 59 -4.74 12.49 -7.42
CA VAL A 59 -5.19 12.05 -6.07
C VAL A 59 -4.59 10.71 -5.64
N VAL A 60 -3.82 10.07 -6.51
CA VAL A 60 -3.22 8.75 -6.29
C VAL A 60 -1.87 8.69 -6.99
N PRO A 61 -0.83 8.08 -6.39
CA PRO A 61 0.50 8.10 -7.00
C PRO A 61 0.53 7.32 -8.32
N SER A 62 1.55 7.61 -9.13
CA SER A 62 1.79 6.88 -10.38
C SER A 62 2.01 5.39 -10.11
N VAL A 63 1.58 4.53 -11.04
CA VAL A 63 1.87 3.08 -10.99
C VAL A 63 3.35 2.75 -11.12
N PHE A 64 4.16 3.70 -11.58
CA PHE A 64 5.61 3.57 -11.71
C PHE A 64 6.39 4.22 -10.56
N ASP A 65 5.69 4.79 -9.57
CA ASP A 65 6.33 5.33 -8.38
C ASP A 65 6.85 4.18 -7.51
N LYS A 66 8.16 3.98 -7.54
CA LYS A 66 8.85 2.92 -6.79
C LYS A 66 8.81 3.16 -5.29
N THR A 67 8.66 4.41 -4.85
CA THR A 67 8.67 4.78 -3.42
C THR A 67 7.42 4.27 -2.69
N VAL A 68 6.32 3.99 -3.42
CA VAL A 68 5.09 3.44 -2.85
C VAL A 68 5.35 2.09 -2.18
N VAL A 69 6.16 1.23 -2.78
CA VAL A 69 6.48 -0.09 -2.22
C VAL A 69 7.30 0.06 -0.93
N GLU A 70 8.26 0.98 -0.94
CA GLU A 70 9.14 1.28 0.19
C GLU A 70 8.37 1.85 1.40
N ARG A 71 7.23 2.51 1.16
CA ARG A 71 6.33 3.01 2.21
C ARG A 71 5.32 1.97 2.68
N VAL A 72 4.71 1.23 1.75
CA VAL A 72 3.64 0.27 2.06
C VAL A 72 4.17 -0.95 2.82
N ALA A 73 5.32 -1.49 2.40
CA ALA A 73 5.89 -2.70 3.01
C ALA A 73 6.10 -2.58 4.54
N PRO A 74 6.79 -1.55 5.08
CA PRO A 74 6.96 -1.41 6.52
C PRO A 74 5.63 -1.15 7.26
N ALA A 75 4.70 -0.39 6.65
CA ALA A 75 3.38 -0.15 7.24
C ALA A 75 2.58 -1.45 7.41
N VAL A 76 2.60 -2.31 6.39
CA VAL A 76 1.95 -3.62 6.39
C VAL A 76 2.64 -4.58 7.37
N ALA A 77 3.97 -4.61 7.41
CA ALA A 77 4.72 -5.43 8.36
C ALA A 77 4.38 -5.05 9.82
N ALA A 78 4.35 -3.74 10.12
CA ALA A 78 3.96 -3.25 11.43
C ALA A 78 2.51 -3.60 11.78
N ALA A 79 1.60 -3.56 10.80
CA ALA A 79 0.21 -3.99 11.00
C ALA A 79 0.12 -5.50 11.30
N ALA A 80 0.87 -6.34 10.57
CA ALA A 80 0.89 -7.78 10.82
C ALA A 80 1.33 -8.13 12.25
N VAL A 81 2.33 -7.40 12.78
CA VAL A 81 2.78 -7.53 14.18
C VAL A 81 1.68 -7.11 15.15
N ARG A 82 1.05 -5.94 14.94
CA ARG A 82 -0.03 -5.44 15.80
C ARG A 82 -1.24 -6.38 15.82
N ASP A 83 -1.59 -6.94 14.67
CA ASP A 83 -2.72 -7.85 14.51
C ASP A 83 -2.42 -9.26 15.03
N GLY A 84 -1.17 -9.52 15.46
CA GLY A 84 -0.77 -10.79 16.06
C GLY A 84 -0.70 -11.96 15.07
N VAL A 85 -0.67 -11.68 13.77
CA VAL A 85 -0.64 -12.69 12.70
C VAL A 85 0.78 -13.04 12.25
N ILE A 86 1.78 -12.88 13.10
CA ILE A 86 3.18 -13.25 12.80
C ILE A 86 3.49 -14.66 13.30
N ARG A 87 4.28 -15.43 12.53
CA ARG A 87 4.79 -16.72 13.02
C ARG A 87 5.66 -16.49 14.26
N LYS A 88 5.37 -17.21 15.34
CA LYS A 88 6.25 -17.25 16.52
C LYS A 88 7.58 -17.91 16.13
N SER A 89 8.70 -17.29 16.48
CA SER A 89 9.98 -18.00 16.38
C SER A 89 9.93 -19.22 17.29
N LYS A 90 10.45 -20.35 16.80
CA LYS A 90 10.72 -21.52 17.65
C LYS A 90 11.80 -21.19 18.66
#